data_AF-A0A453CLN2-F1
#
_entry.id   AF-A0A453CLN2-F1
#
_cell.length_a   1.000
_cell.length_b   1.000
_cell.length_c   1.000
_cell.angle_alpha   90.00
_cell.angle_beta   90.00
_cell.angle_gamma   90.00
#
_symmetry.space_group_name_H-M   'P 1'
#
loop_
_entity.id
_entity.type
_entity.pdbx_description
1 polymer ?
#
loop_
_entity_poly.entity_id
_entity_poly.type
_entity_poly.pdbx_seq_one_letter_code
_entity_poly.pdbx_strand_id
1 'polypeptide(L)'
;FAAHHAADDTEVNAAPAPRAYEACPAKHSEYTPCEDVERSLRFPRDRLVYRERHCPAEGERLRCLVPAPRGYRTPFPWPASRDVAWFANVPHKELTVEKAVQNWIHVDGDKFRFPGGGTMFPHGAGAYIDDIGRLIPLHDGSIRTALDTGCGVASWGAYLLSRNILAMSFAPRDSHEAQVQFALERGVPAMIGVLASNRLTYPARAFDMAHCSRCLIPWQLYDGLYLIEVDRILRPGGYWILSGPPINWKKHWKGWQRTREDLNAEQRAIESVAKSLCWKKIKEVGDIAIWQKPTNHIHCKASRRIIKSPPFCSNKNPDAAWYEKMEACITPLPEVSDIKEVAGGELKKWPQRLTAMPPRIASGSIEGVTAEMFNEDTRLWKKRVGHYKSVISQFGQKDRYRNLLDMNARFGGFAAALAGDPMWVMNMVPTIGNSTTLGVIYERGLIGNYQDWCEGMSTYPRTYDLIHADSVFSLYKDR
;
A
#
# COMPACT_ATOMS: atom_id res chain seq x y z
N PHE A 1 30.98 -4.55 -2.46
CA PHE A 1 30.21 -5.04 -1.30
C PHE A 1 30.85 -6.35 -0.87
N ALA A 2 31.56 -6.37 0.27
CA ALA A 2 31.98 -7.60 0.90
C ALA A 2 30.97 -7.93 2.00
N ALA A 3 30.48 -9.17 2.06
CA ALA A 3 29.53 -9.61 3.09
C ALA A 3 30.27 -9.72 4.42
N HIS A 4 29.85 -8.96 5.44
CA HIS A 4 30.50 -8.88 6.75
C HIS A 4 30.05 -9.95 7.76
N HIS A 5 29.49 -11.07 7.31
CA HIS A 5 29.11 -12.18 8.18
C HIS A 5 29.50 -13.51 7.53
N ALA A 6 30.73 -13.94 7.76
CA ALA A 6 31.09 -15.35 7.72
C ALA A 6 31.17 -15.82 9.18
N ALA A 7 30.35 -16.80 9.54
CA ALA A 7 30.51 -17.53 10.79
C ALA A 7 31.66 -18.53 10.58
N ASP A 8 32.65 -18.51 11.48
CA ASP A 8 33.77 -19.44 11.45
C ASP A 8 33.34 -20.88 11.77
N ASP A 9 33.87 -21.77 10.95
CA ASP A 9 34.18 -23.20 11.10
C ASP A 9 33.10 -24.20 11.55
N THR A 10 32.74 -25.10 10.62
CA THR A 10 33.19 -26.52 10.66
C THR A 10 32.89 -27.25 9.33
N GLU A 11 33.90 -27.96 8.82
CA GLU A 11 33.93 -28.99 7.75
C GLU A 11 33.11 -28.73 6.46
N VAL A 12 33.76 -28.06 5.50
CA VAL A 12 33.22 -27.78 4.17
C VAL A 12 33.62 -28.89 3.19
N ASN A 13 32.69 -29.80 2.86
CA ASN A 13 32.62 -30.36 1.51
C ASN A 13 32.64 -29.19 0.54
N ALA A 14 33.69 -29.06 -0.29
CA ALA A 14 33.98 -27.91 -1.13
C ALA A 14 32.70 -27.30 -1.73
N ALA A 15 32.22 -26.21 -1.11
CA ALA A 15 31.09 -25.48 -1.61
C ALA A 15 31.45 -24.98 -3.02
N PRO A 16 30.57 -25.13 -4.02
CA PRO A 16 30.85 -24.58 -5.35
C PRO A 16 31.18 -23.09 -5.21
N ALA A 17 32.21 -22.64 -5.95
CA ALA A 17 32.69 -21.27 -5.89
C ALA A 17 31.50 -20.29 -5.97
N PRO A 18 31.44 -19.25 -5.10
CA PRO A 18 30.31 -18.34 -5.07
C PRO A 18 30.13 -17.71 -6.44
N ARG A 19 28.93 -17.89 -7.02
CA ARG A 19 28.58 -17.32 -8.32
C ARG A 19 28.63 -15.79 -8.19
N ALA A 20 29.69 -15.18 -8.70
CA ALA A 20 29.85 -13.73 -8.70
C ALA A 20 28.95 -13.13 -9.78
N TYR A 21 28.01 -12.28 -9.37
CA TYR A 21 27.21 -11.47 -10.29
C TYR A 21 27.91 -10.13 -10.51
N GLU A 22 28.19 -9.79 -11.75
CA GLU A 22 28.74 -8.48 -12.12
C GLU A 22 27.73 -7.36 -11.83
N ALA A 23 28.20 -6.13 -11.66
CA ALA A 23 27.31 -4.98 -11.52
C ALA A 23 26.65 -4.65 -12.87
N CYS A 24 25.35 -4.35 -12.85
CA CYS A 24 24.67 -3.82 -14.02
C CYS A 24 25.23 -2.43 -14.38
N PRO A 25 25.11 -1.98 -15.64
CA PRO A 25 25.44 -0.61 -16.01
C PRO A 25 24.68 0.40 -15.15
N ALA A 26 25.32 1.53 -14.79
CA ALA A 26 24.80 2.53 -13.86
C ALA A 26 23.39 3.05 -14.20
N LYS A 27 23.00 3.06 -15.49
CA LYS A 27 21.64 3.42 -15.94
C LYS A 27 20.52 2.57 -15.32
N HIS A 28 20.85 1.38 -14.80
CA HIS A 28 19.89 0.49 -14.15
C HIS A 28 19.71 0.77 -12.65
N SER A 29 20.32 1.83 -12.10
CA SER A 29 20.23 2.12 -10.66
C SER A 29 18.80 2.23 -10.15
N GLU A 30 17.84 2.57 -11.01
CA GLU A 30 16.41 2.66 -10.67
C GLU A 30 15.56 1.68 -11.48
N TYR A 31 16.16 0.56 -11.86
CA TYR A 31 15.50 -0.48 -12.64
C TYR A 31 14.36 -1.13 -11.85
N THR A 32 13.14 -0.97 -12.36
CA THR A 32 11.91 -1.60 -11.86
C THR A 32 11.40 -2.52 -12.97
N PRO A 33 11.80 -3.81 -12.98
CA PRO A 33 11.67 -4.67 -14.16
C PRO A 33 10.25 -4.78 -14.70
N CYS A 34 9.25 -4.80 -13.82
CA CYS A 34 7.86 -4.95 -14.23
C CYS A 34 7.14 -3.61 -14.44
N GLU A 35 7.80 -2.49 -14.18
CA GLU A 35 7.29 -1.13 -14.39
C GLU A 35 8.25 -0.37 -15.32
N ASP A 36 8.85 -1.11 -16.26
CA ASP A 36 9.81 -0.61 -17.23
C ASP A 36 9.13 0.30 -18.26
N VAL A 37 9.70 1.49 -18.48
CA VAL A 37 9.08 2.53 -19.33
C VAL A 37 9.04 2.09 -20.79
N GLU A 38 10.11 1.54 -21.34
CA GLU A 38 10.15 1.15 -22.77
C GLU A 38 9.16 0.01 -23.06
N ARG A 39 9.06 -0.95 -22.14
CA ARG A 39 8.09 -2.04 -22.20
C ARG A 39 6.66 -1.53 -22.06
N SER A 40 6.41 -0.63 -21.12
CA SER A 40 5.08 -0.06 -20.84
C SER A 40 4.44 0.51 -22.12
N LEU A 41 5.22 1.17 -22.96
CA LEU A 41 4.76 1.84 -24.18
C LEU A 41 4.20 0.88 -25.26
N ARG A 42 4.43 -0.43 -25.12
CA ARG A 42 3.92 -1.46 -26.04
C ARG A 42 2.48 -1.87 -25.77
N PHE A 43 1.88 -1.39 -24.67
CA PHE A 43 0.56 -1.79 -24.21
C PHE A 43 -0.51 -0.71 -24.46
N PRO A 44 -1.81 -1.06 -24.46
CA PRO A 44 -2.89 -0.11 -24.71
C PRO A 44 -2.92 1.07 -23.73
N ARG A 45 -3.25 2.26 -24.25
CA ARG A 45 -3.43 3.46 -23.42
C ARG A 45 -4.78 3.53 -22.72
N ASP A 46 -5.78 2.80 -23.21
CA ASP A 46 -7.10 2.71 -22.56
C ASP A 46 -6.93 2.31 -21.09
N ARG A 47 -7.67 2.99 -20.21
CA ARG A 47 -7.65 2.77 -18.75
C ARG A 47 -6.24 2.71 -18.15
N LEU A 48 -5.27 3.39 -18.75
CA LEU A 48 -3.87 3.37 -18.31
C LEU A 48 -3.26 1.97 -18.21
N VAL A 49 -3.74 0.99 -19.00
CA VAL A 49 -3.21 -0.39 -18.99
C VAL A 49 -1.70 -0.42 -19.23
N TYR A 50 -1.19 0.49 -20.04
CA TYR A 50 0.25 0.64 -20.24
C TYR A 50 1.05 0.89 -18.94
N ARG A 51 0.46 1.51 -17.91
CA ARG A 51 1.09 1.76 -16.61
C ARG A 51 0.94 0.60 -15.63
N GLU A 52 0.24 -0.47 -16.00
CA GLU A 52 0.21 -1.69 -15.21
C GLU A 52 1.58 -2.37 -15.18
N ARG A 53 1.68 -3.35 -14.29
CA ARG A 53 2.81 -4.25 -14.20
C ARG A 53 2.91 -5.10 -15.47
N HIS A 54 4.03 -4.99 -16.17
CA HIS A 54 4.41 -5.77 -17.34
C HIS A 54 5.82 -6.33 -17.14
N CYS A 55 5.95 -7.59 -16.76
CA CYS A 55 7.26 -8.18 -16.41
C CYS A 55 8.08 -8.65 -17.63
N PRO A 56 9.42 -8.69 -17.51
CA PRO A 56 10.29 -9.27 -18.53
C PRO A 56 10.10 -10.78 -18.63
N ALA A 57 10.15 -11.29 -19.87
CA ALA A 57 10.24 -12.72 -20.13
C ALA A 57 11.58 -13.28 -19.64
N GLU A 58 11.69 -14.61 -19.49
CA GLU A 58 12.87 -15.25 -18.89
C GLU A 58 14.20 -14.84 -19.55
N GLY A 59 14.25 -14.75 -20.88
CA GLY A 59 15.43 -14.33 -21.65
C GLY A 59 15.77 -12.84 -21.56
N GLU A 60 14.86 -12.00 -21.04
CA GLU A 60 15.04 -10.55 -20.92
C GLU A 60 15.51 -10.14 -19.51
N ARG A 61 15.56 -11.09 -18.55
CA ARG A 61 15.90 -10.82 -17.16
C ARG A 61 17.39 -10.52 -17.00
N LEU A 62 17.69 -9.40 -16.33
CA LEU A 62 19.06 -9.03 -16.00
C LEU A 62 19.69 -10.06 -15.05
N ARG A 63 20.92 -10.49 -15.37
CA ARG A 63 21.73 -11.41 -14.55
C ARG A 63 22.93 -10.67 -13.94
N CYS A 64 22.67 -9.50 -13.35
CA CYS A 64 23.66 -8.63 -12.75
C CYS A 64 23.09 -7.96 -11.48
N LEU A 65 23.97 -7.44 -10.62
CA LEU A 65 23.58 -6.69 -9.43
C LEU A 65 23.27 -5.25 -9.79
N VAL A 66 22.05 -4.80 -9.55
CA VAL A 66 21.66 -3.40 -9.77
C VAL A 66 22.47 -2.49 -8.83
N PRO A 67 23.28 -1.55 -9.36
CA PRO A 67 24.11 -0.70 -8.52
C PRO A 67 23.27 0.38 -7.81
N ALA A 68 23.79 0.88 -6.69
CA ALA A 68 23.29 2.13 -6.11
C ALA A 68 23.70 3.34 -6.96
N PRO A 69 22.95 4.45 -6.92
CA PRO A 69 23.38 5.72 -7.49
C PRO A 69 24.75 6.15 -6.97
N ARG A 70 25.49 6.90 -7.78
CA ARG A 70 26.82 7.40 -7.38
C ARG A 70 26.69 8.31 -6.16
N GLY A 71 27.42 7.98 -5.09
CA GLY A 71 27.40 8.75 -3.85
C GLY A 71 26.21 8.44 -2.94
N TYR A 72 25.49 7.33 -3.18
CA TYR A 72 24.43 6.84 -2.28
C TYR A 72 24.90 6.81 -0.83
N ARG A 73 24.01 7.25 0.07
CA ARG A 73 24.26 7.34 1.51
C ARG A 73 23.17 6.58 2.27
N THR A 74 23.52 6.13 3.48
CA THR A 74 22.52 5.60 4.41
C THR A 74 21.46 6.67 4.70
N PRO A 75 20.15 6.34 4.62
CA PRO A 75 19.08 7.26 4.99
C PRO A 75 19.23 7.81 6.41
N PHE A 76 18.59 8.94 6.67
CA PHE A 76 18.55 9.51 8.02
C PHE A 76 17.81 8.56 8.99
N PRO A 77 18.15 8.57 10.28
CA PRO A 77 17.36 7.89 11.30
C PRO A 77 15.90 8.39 11.35
N TRP A 78 14.94 7.50 11.59
CA TRP A 78 13.56 7.91 11.88
C TRP A 78 13.51 8.62 13.26
N PRO A 79 12.75 9.72 13.45
CA PRO A 79 11.80 10.34 12.52
C PRO A 79 12.37 11.42 11.62
N ALA A 80 13.68 11.72 11.67
CA ALA A 80 14.27 12.77 10.85
C ALA A 80 14.09 12.48 9.35
N SER A 81 14.23 11.21 8.94
CA SER A 81 14.00 10.79 7.55
C SER A 81 12.61 11.11 7.02
N ARG A 82 11.60 11.32 7.89
CA ARG A 82 10.28 11.75 7.45
C ARG A 82 10.36 13.04 6.64
N ASP A 83 11.23 13.98 7.01
CA ASP A 83 11.24 15.32 6.43
C ASP A 83 12.47 15.59 5.58
N VAL A 84 13.44 14.66 5.52
CA VAL A 84 14.67 14.82 4.75
C VAL A 84 15.13 13.53 4.06
N ALA A 85 15.72 13.67 2.88
CA ALA A 85 16.42 12.60 2.17
C ALA A 85 17.71 13.14 1.52
N TRP A 86 18.68 12.28 1.22
CA TRP A 86 19.89 12.69 0.51
C TRP A 86 19.62 12.92 -0.98
N PHE A 87 20.18 13.98 -1.55
CA PHE A 87 20.10 14.23 -2.99
C PHE A 87 20.66 13.06 -3.80
N ALA A 88 21.81 12.54 -3.38
CA ALA A 88 22.50 11.44 -4.05
C ALA A 88 21.71 10.11 -4.06
N ASN A 89 20.71 9.94 -3.20
CA ASN A 89 19.91 8.71 -3.16
C ASN A 89 18.82 8.68 -4.22
N VAL A 90 18.34 9.86 -4.66
CA VAL A 90 17.33 10.03 -5.70
C VAL A 90 17.73 11.27 -6.53
N PRO A 91 18.75 11.19 -7.40
CA PRO A 91 19.44 12.35 -7.99
C PRO A 91 18.65 13.05 -9.11
N HIS A 92 17.38 13.35 -8.85
CA HIS A 92 16.39 13.89 -9.77
C HIS A 92 15.87 15.24 -9.27
N LYS A 93 15.86 16.25 -10.15
CA LYS A 93 15.41 17.62 -9.81
C LYS A 93 14.05 17.95 -10.40
N GLU A 94 13.53 17.14 -11.30
CA GLU A 94 12.32 17.35 -12.10
C GLU A 94 11.13 17.67 -11.19
N LEU A 95 10.91 16.86 -10.15
CA LEU A 95 9.84 17.10 -9.19
C LEU A 95 10.02 18.41 -8.40
N THR A 96 11.26 18.80 -8.08
CA THR A 96 11.56 20.04 -7.36
C THR A 96 11.31 21.28 -8.22
N VAL A 97 11.46 21.16 -9.53
CA VAL A 97 11.17 22.22 -10.50
C VAL A 97 9.66 22.31 -10.75
N GLU A 98 9.01 21.18 -11.05
CA GLU A 98 7.60 21.16 -11.42
C GLU A 98 6.64 21.43 -10.24
N LYS A 99 7.03 21.08 -9.02
CA LYS A 99 6.20 21.26 -7.81
C LYS A 99 6.75 22.32 -6.85
N ALA A 100 7.68 23.17 -7.30
CA ALA A 100 8.31 24.21 -6.49
C ALA A 100 7.30 25.09 -5.72
N VAL A 101 6.18 25.44 -6.37
CA VAL A 101 5.13 26.32 -5.81
C VAL A 101 4.21 25.60 -4.83
N GLN A 102 4.23 24.26 -4.78
CA GLN A 102 3.31 23.46 -3.96
C GLN A 102 3.92 23.06 -2.61
N ASN A 103 5.16 23.47 -2.30
CA ASN A 103 5.91 23.06 -1.10
C ASN A 103 5.92 21.53 -0.90
N TRP A 104 6.08 20.76 -1.98
CA TRP A 104 6.20 19.29 -1.88
C TRP A 104 7.60 18.87 -1.45
N ILE A 105 8.60 19.47 -2.09
CA ILE A 105 10.00 19.11 -1.96
C ILE A 105 10.86 20.34 -2.28
N HIS A 106 11.93 20.55 -1.51
CA HIS A 106 12.93 21.58 -1.76
C HIS A 106 14.31 20.95 -1.82
N VAL A 107 15.16 21.44 -2.72
CA VAL A 107 16.60 21.12 -2.71
C VAL A 107 17.29 22.07 -1.73
N ASP A 108 18.03 21.51 -0.78
CA ASP A 108 18.84 22.24 0.19
C ASP A 108 20.24 21.61 0.26
N GLY A 109 21.17 22.17 -0.51
CA GLY A 109 22.53 21.63 -0.63
C GLY A 109 22.54 20.19 -1.15
N ASP A 110 23.02 19.26 -0.33
CA ASP A 110 23.10 17.83 -0.62
C ASP A 110 21.85 17.04 -0.18
N LYS A 111 20.75 17.73 0.18
CA LYS A 111 19.51 17.14 0.71
C LYS A 111 18.27 17.58 -0.06
N PHE A 112 17.26 16.74 0.01
CA PHE A 112 15.87 17.12 -0.21
C PHE A 112 15.18 17.35 1.13
N ARG A 113 14.34 18.38 1.22
CA ARG A 113 13.45 18.64 2.35
C ARG A 113 11.99 18.50 1.94
N PHE A 114 11.19 17.85 2.78
CA PHE A 114 9.78 17.56 2.56
C PHE A 114 8.95 18.23 3.65
N PRO A 115 8.44 19.45 3.45
CA PRO A 115 7.72 20.18 4.50
C PRO A 115 6.28 19.67 4.70
N GLY A 116 5.89 18.58 4.01
CA GLY A 116 4.56 18.00 4.07
C GLY A 116 3.50 18.81 3.33
N GLY A 117 3.90 19.79 2.52
CA GLY A 117 2.99 20.65 1.77
C GLY A 117 2.32 19.93 0.60
N GLY A 118 1.29 20.57 0.07
CA GLY A 118 0.73 20.23 -1.22
C GLY A 118 -0.46 21.08 -1.60
N THR A 119 -0.95 20.90 -2.83
CA THR A 119 -2.06 21.73 -3.35
C THR A 119 -3.29 21.68 -2.44
N MET A 120 -3.58 20.51 -1.84
CA MET A 120 -4.67 20.36 -0.85
C MET A 120 -4.22 20.49 0.60
N PHE A 121 -2.93 20.69 0.85
CA PHE A 121 -2.32 20.80 2.17
C PHE A 121 -1.57 22.13 2.30
N PRO A 122 -2.22 23.29 2.11
CA PRO A 122 -1.54 24.59 2.13
C PRO A 122 -0.90 24.90 3.50
N HIS A 123 -1.43 24.32 4.58
CA HIS A 123 -0.87 24.40 5.94
C HIS A 123 -0.14 23.11 6.36
N GLY A 124 0.22 22.26 5.40
CA GLY A 124 0.89 20.98 5.62
C GLY A 124 -0.04 19.81 5.90
N ALA A 125 0.46 18.60 5.65
CA ALA A 125 -0.29 17.35 5.77
C ALA A 125 -0.80 17.09 7.20
N GLY A 126 -0.06 17.53 8.23
CA GLY A 126 -0.48 17.42 9.62
C GLY A 126 -1.80 18.15 9.91
N ALA A 127 -1.90 19.43 9.52
CA ALA A 127 -3.12 20.22 9.70
C ALA A 127 -4.30 19.65 8.92
N TYR A 128 -4.05 19.15 7.69
CA TYR A 128 -5.07 18.48 6.90
C TYR A 128 -5.58 17.19 7.57
N ILE A 129 -4.69 16.39 8.17
CA ILE A 129 -5.09 15.20 8.95
C ILE A 129 -5.90 15.61 10.18
N ASP A 130 -5.58 16.72 10.82
CA ASP A 130 -6.39 17.25 11.93
C ASP A 130 -7.78 17.69 11.48
N ASP A 131 -7.90 18.30 10.29
CA ASP A 131 -9.19 18.65 9.70
C ASP A 131 -10.05 17.39 9.46
N ILE A 132 -9.45 16.29 8.95
CA ILE A 132 -10.12 14.99 8.83
C ILE A 132 -10.49 14.45 10.22
N GLY A 133 -9.60 14.56 11.21
CA GLY A 133 -9.81 14.09 12.58
C GLY A 133 -10.97 14.76 13.31
N ARG A 134 -11.39 15.96 12.87
CA ARG A 134 -12.63 16.60 13.36
C ARG A 134 -13.90 16.03 12.72
N LEU A 135 -13.78 15.32 11.62
CA LEU A 135 -14.89 14.76 10.86
C LEU A 135 -15.13 13.26 11.15
N ILE A 136 -14.07 12.50 11.41
CA ILE A 136 -14.08 11.05 11.71
C ILE A 136 -13.03 10.67 12.78
N PRO A 137 -13.20 9.57 13.53
CA PRO A 137 -12.33 9.24 14.65
C PRO A 137 -10.97 8.66 14.20
N LEU A 138 -9.93 9.49 14.15
CA LEU A 138 -8.56 9.06 13.82
C LEU A 138 -7.72 8.62 15.03
N HIS A 139 -8.21 8.80 16.26
CA HIS A 139 -7.41 8.65 17.49
C HIS A 139 -7.81 7.48 18.39
N ASP A 140 -8.98 6.89 18.19
CA ASP A 140 -9.51 5.85 19.10
C ASP A 140 -9.00 4.44 18.75
N GLY A 141 -8.20 4.30 17.69
CA GLY A 141 -7.68 3.02 17.22
C GLY A 141 -8.65 2.22 16.33
N SER A 142 -9.82 2.76 15.98
CA SER A 142 -10.74 2.12 15.03
C SER A 142 -10.18 2.09 13.60
N ILE A 143 -9.48 3.15 13.20
CA ILE A 143 -8.75 3.24 11.93
C ILE A 143 -7.29 2.92 12.19
N ARG A 144 -6.75 1.92 11.50
CA ARG A 144 -5.34 1.52 11.62
C ARG A 144 -4.64 1.44 10.25
N THR A 145 -5.34 0.99 9.23
CA THR A 145 -4.80 0.79 7.87
C THR A 145 -5.49 1.72 6.89
N ALA A 146 -4.71 2.43 6.10
CA ALA A 146 -5.21 3.34 5.09
C ALA A 146 -4.65 3.03 3.69
N LEU A 147 -5.44 3.25 2.66
CA LEU A 147 -4.98 3.27 1.26
C LEU A 147 -4.84 4.71 0.80
N ASP A 148 -3.71 5.07 0.20
CA ASP A 148 -3.45 6.41 -0.32
C ASP A 148 -3.16 6.35 -1.83
N THR A 149 -4.15 6.75 -2.62
CA THR A 149 -4.10 6.63 -4.09
C THR A 149 -3.57 7.91 -4.72
N GLY A 150 -2.58 7.81 -5.60
CA GLY A 150 -1.97 8.98 -6.25
C GLY A 150 -1.13 9.81 -5.26
N CYS A 151 -0.42 9.12 -4.36
CA CYS A 151 0.17 9.67 -3.15
C CYS A 151 1.29 10.70 -3.35
N GLY A 152 1.82 10.86 -4.57
CA GLY A 152 3.02 11.66 -4.79
C GLY A 152 4.19 11.13 -3.95
N VAL A 153 4.79 12.02 -3.16
CA VAL A 153 5.85 11.71 -2.18
C VAL A 153 5.33 11.14 -0.85
N ALA A 154 4.07 10.68 -0.80
CA ALA A 154 3.41 10.08 0.36
C ALA A 154 3.38 10.94 1.62
N SER A 155 3.27 12.27 1.49
CA SER A 155 3.22 13.20 2.64
C SER A 155 2.06 12.88 3.60
N TRP A 156 0.88 12.55 3.07
CA TRP A 156 -0.25 12.17 3.91
C TRP A 156 0.04 10.90 4.72
N GLY A 157 0.52 9.84 4.05
CA GLY A 157 0.94 8.60 4.71
C GLY A 157 2.04 8.80 5.75
N ALA A 158 3.02 9.65 5.46
CA ALA A 158 4.13 9.96 6.37
C ALA A 158 3.67 10.62 7.68
N TYR A 159 2.72 11.56 7.59
CA TYR A 159 2.23 12.29 8.76
C TYR A 159 1.14 11.50 9.53
N LEU A 160 0.41 10.59 8.87
CA LEU A 160 -0.53 9.68 9.53
C LEU A 160 0.12 8.73 10.54
N LEU A 161 1.40 8.43 10.39
CA LEU A 161 2.14 7.58 11.34
C LEU A 161 2.08 8.14 12.76
N SER A 162 2.02 9.47 12.94
CA SER A 162 1.85 10.11 14.24
C SER A 162 0.49 9.87 14.90
N ARG A 163 -0.50 9.35 14.14
CA ARG A 163 -1.82 8.91 14.61
C ARG A 163 -1.89 7.38 14.77
N ASN A 164 -0.77 6.68 14.68
CA ASN A 164 -0.73 5.21 14.61
C ASN A 164 -1.59 4.65 13.46
N ILE A 165 -1.67 5.36 12.33
CA ILE A 165 -2.33 4.89 11.11
C ILE A 165 -1.25 4.59 10.08
N LEU A 166 -1.23 3.36 9.59
CA LEU A 166 -0.29 2.86 8.60
C LEU A 166 -0.93 2.95 7.21
N ALA A 167 -0.46 3.90 6.40
CA ALA A 167 -0.91 4.04 5.03
C ALA A 167 -0.08 3.17 4.09
N MET A 168 -0.74 2.51 3.14
CA MET A 168 -0.12 1.98 1.95
C MET A 168 -0.34 2.97 0.82
N SER A 169 0.71 3.72 0.49
CA SER A 169 0.69 4.72 -0.56
C SER A 169 1.08 4.10 -1.91
N PHE A 170 0.37 4.43 -2.98
CA PHE A 170 0.81 4.01 -4.32
C PHE A 170 0.60 5.10 -5.37
N ALA A 171 1.52 5.12 -6.32
CA ALA A 171 1.47 5.96 -7.50
C ALA A 171 2.12 5.21 -8.68
N PRO A 172 1.70 5.48 -9.93
CA PRO A 172 2.36 4.91 -11.08
C PRO A 172 3.76 5.49 -11.22
N ARG A 173 4.64 4.77 -11.94
CA ARG A 173 5.85 5.40 -12.49
C ARG A 173 5.39 6.44 -13.52
N ASP A 174 5.70 7.71 -13.29
CA ASP A 174 5.28 8.81 -14.14
C ASP A 174 6.48 9.66 -14.60
N SER A 175 6.21 10.75 -15.30
CA SER A 175 7.25 11.65 -15.84
C SER A 175 8.05 12.39 -14.77
N HIS A 176 7.64 12.36 -13.50
CA HIS A 176 8.39 12.94 -12.39
C HIS A 176 9.39 11.93 -11.79
N GLU A 177 9.65 10.85 -12.52
CA GLU A 177 10.62 9.76 -12.30
C GLU A 177 10.45 8.95 -11.01
N ALA A 178 10.53 9.56 -9.83
CA ALA A 178 10.87 8.85 -8.59
C ALA A 178 9.98 9.17 -7.37
N GLN A 179 8.72 9.57 -7.55
CA GLN A 179 7.80 9.95 -6.45
C GLN A 179 7.72 8.91 -5.31
N VAL A 180 7.53 7.63 -5.68
CA VAL A 180 7.49 6.51 -4.73
C VAL A 180 8.86 6.27 -4.09
N GLN A 181 9.96 6.39 -4.84
CA GLN A 181 11.31 6.24 -4.30
C GLN A 181 11.62 7.29 -3.22
N PHE A 182 11.17 8.54 -3.39
CA PHE A 182 11.29 9.55 -2.33
C PHE A 182 10.58 9.13 -1.04
N ALA A 183 9.37 8.56 -1.12
CA ALA A 183 8.67 8.06 0.06
C ALA A 183 9.46 6.93 0.75
N LEU A 184 10.01 6.00 -0.03
CA LEU A 184 10.77 4.87 0.46
C LEU A 184 12.08 5.29 1.15
N GLU A 185 12.84 6.20 0.55
CA GLU A 185 14.08 6.76 1.13
C GLU A 185 13.83 7.57 2.42
N ARG A 186 12.59 8.03 2.64
CA ARG A 186 12.16 8.70 3.88
C ARG A 186 11.66 7.73 4.95
N GLY A 187 11.52 6.45 4.62
CA GLY A 187 11.02 5.43 5.53
C GLY A 187 9.49 5.35 5.63
N VAL A 188 8.80 5.70 4.54
CA VAL A 188 7.34 5.74 4.43
C VAL A 188 6.86 4.59 3.53
N PRO A 189 5.86 3.79 3.92
CA PRO A 189 5.38 2.69 3.10
C PRO A 189 4.79 3.19 1.79
N ALA A 190 5.35 2.75 0.67
CA ALA A 190 4.85 3.05 -0.65
C ALA A 190 5.18 1.93 -1.65
N MET A 191 4.42 1.84 -2.73
CA MET A 191 4.72 0.97 -3.86
C MET A 191 4.37 1.62 -5.19
N ILE A 192 4.94 1.09 -6.28
CA ILE A 192 4.51 1.46 -7.62
C ILE A 192 3.21 0.74 -7.92
N GLY A 193 2.21 1.47 -8.41
CA GLY A 193 0.91 0.87 -8.72
C GLY A 193 -0.04 1.84 -9.40
N VAL A 194 -1.09 1.30 -10.02
CA VAL A 194 -2.10 2.09 -10.74
C VAL A 194 -3.47 1.41 -10.62
N LEU A 195 -4.53 2.21 -10.63
CA LEU A 195 -5.89 1.73 -10.87
C LEU A 195 -6.14 1.75 -12.39
N ALA A 196 -6.25 0.57 -13.01
CA ALA A 196 -6.35 0.42 -14.46
C ALA A 196 -7.37 -0.67 -14.87
N SER A 197 -6.92 -1.89 -15.17
CA SER A 197 -7.75 -3.04 -15.52
C SER A 197 -7.65 -4.20 -14.52
N ASN A 198 -6.52 -4.35 -13.83
CA ASN A 198 -6.32 -5.34 -12.77
C ASN A 198 -6.77 -4.80 -11.40
N ARG A 199 -7.24 -5.70 -10.53
CA ARG A 199 -7.46 -5.43 -9.12
C ARG A 199 -6.17 -4.93 -8.49
N LEU A 200 -6.28 -4.07 -7.47
CA LEU A 200 -5.17 -3.80 -6.57
C LEU A 200 -4.83 -5.10 -5.84
N THR A 201 -3.55 -5.35 -5.62
CA THR A 201 -3.02 -6.61 -5.10
C THR A 201 -3.26 -6.83 -3.59
N TYR A 202 -4.32 -6.21 -3.06
CA TYR A 202 -4.78 -6.33 -1.68
C TYR A 202 -6.02 -7.25 -1.61
N PRO A 203 -6.22 -7.97 -0.50
CA PRO A 203 -7.40 -8.80 -0.30
C PRO A 203 -8.63 -7.91 -0.07
N ALA A 204 -9.83 -8.49 -0.12
CA ALA A 204 -11.02 -7.75 0.24
C ALA A 204 -10.98 -7.36 1.72
N ARG A 205 -11.64 -6.25 2.09
CA ARG A 205 -11.72 -5.76 3.48
C ARG A 205 -10.33 -5.55 4.14
N ALA A 206 -9.36 -5.07 3.36
CA ALA A 206 -7.99 -4.80 3.77
C ALA A 206 -7.80 -3.48 4.52
N PHE A 207 -8.54 -2.42 4.17
CA PHE A 207 -8.30 -1.07 4.70
C PHE A 207 -9.48 -0.54 5.52
N ASP A 208 -9.17 0.20 6.58
CA ASP A 208 -10.19 0.90 7.39
C ASP A 208 -10.59 2.24 6.72
N MET A 209 -9.68 2.81 5.92
CA MET A 209 -9.83 4.09 5.24
C MET A 209 -9.16 4.07 3.87
N ALA A 210 -9.74 4.75 2.88
CA ALA A 210 -9.14 5.00 1.58
C ALA A 210 -9.19 6.50 1.28
N HIS A 211 -8.11 7.03 0.70
CA HIS A 211 -7.92 8.46 0.49
C HIS A 211 -7.42 8.77 -0.92
N CYS A 212 -7.99 9.82 -1.49
CA CYS A 212 -7.50 10.47 -2.70
C CYS A 212 -7.53 11.99 -2.50
N SER A 213 -6.38 12.63 -2.74
CA SER A 213 -6.26 14.08 -2.79
C SER A 213 -5.72 14.49 -4.16
N ARG A 214 -6.59 15.05 -5.01
CA ARG A 214 -6.30 15.39 -6.42
C ARG A 214 -5.59 14.27 -7.19
N CYS A 215 -5.96 13.02 -6.97
CA CYS A 215 -5.30 11.85 -7.55
C CYS A 215 -5.52 11.66 -9.06
N LEU A 216 -6.36 12.50 -9.70
CA LEU A 216 -6.72 12.44 -11.12
C LEU A 216 -7.32 11.10 -11.58
N ILE A 217 -7.81 10.29 -10.64
CA ILE A 217 -8.53 9.06 -10.95
C ILE A 217 -9.97 9.44 -11.31
N PRO A 218 -10.48 9.06 -12.50
CA PRO A 218 -11.82 9.38 -12.91
C PRO A 218 -12.83 8.39 -12.29
N TRP A 219 -13.12 8.60 -11.01
CA TRP A 219 -13.92 7.69 -10.16
C TRP A 219 -15.30 7.31 -10.71
N GLN A 220 -15.89 8.18 -11.53
CA GLN A 220 -17.20 8.02 -12.15
C GLN A 220 -17.19 7.26 -13.48
N LEU A 221 -16.03 7.11 -14.13
CA LEU A 221 -15.94 6.48 -15.45
C LEU A 221 -15.95 4.95 -15.35
N TYR A 222 -16.12 4.29 -16.50
CA TYR A 222 -16.09 2.83 -16.62
C TYR A 222 -17.09 2.15 -15.68
N ASP A 223 -18.31 2.67 -15.60
CA ASP A 223 -19.37 2.20 -14.69
C ASP A 223 -18.95 2.18 -13.20
N GLY A 224 -18.06 3.10 -12.81
CA GLY A 224 -17.58 3.22 -11.43
C GLY A 224 -16.54 2.17 -11.05
N LEU A 225 -15.89 1.50 -12.01
CA LEU A 225 -14.95 0.39 -11.80
C LEU A 225 -13.91 0.65 -10.71
N TYR A 226 -13.33 1.86 -10.68
CA TYR A 226 -12.31 2.20 -9.69
C TYR A 226 -12.86 2.35 -8.27
N LEU A 227 -14.07 2.91 -8.12
CA LEU A 227 -14.74 2.94 -6.82
C LEU A 227 -15.23 1.56 -6.38
N ILE A 228 -15.61 0.70 -7.31
CA ILE A 228 -15.92 -0.71 -7.04
C ILE A 228 -14.69 -1.44 -6.48
N GLU A 229 -13.51 -1.19 -7.03
CA GLU A 229 -12.27 -1.78 -6.51
C GLU A 229 -11.91 -1.25 -5.11
N VAL A 230 -12.10 0.06 -4.87
CA VAL A 230 -11.97 0.62 -3.52
C VAL A 230 -13.00 -0.02 -2.58
N ASP A 231 -14.25 -0.23 -3.02
CA ASP A 231 -15.26 -0.93 -2.23
C ASP A 231 -14.82 -2.33 -1.85
N ARG A 232 -14.29 -3.12 -2.78
CA ARG A 232 -13.80 -4.48 -2.48
C ARG A 232 -12.80 -4.49 -1.32
N ILE A 233 -11.79 -3.61 -1.37
CA ILE A 233 -10.68 -3.58 -0.40
C ILE A 233 -11.01 -2.77 0.86
N LEU A 234 -12.04 -1.93 0.86
CA LEU A 234 -12.48 -1.19 2.03
C LEU A 234 -13.32 -2.09 2.95
N ARG A 235 -13.02 -2.04 4.26
CA ARG A 235 -13.78 -2.78 5.27
C ARG A 235 -15.22 -2.29 5.35
N PRO A 236 -16.18 -3.17 5.71
CA PRO A 236 -17.51 -2.72 6.09
C PRO A 236 -17.42 -1.65 7.19
N GLY A 237 -18.14 -0.54 7.01
CA GLY A 237 -18.07 0.63 7.88
C GLY A 237 -16.88 1.57 7.64
N GLY A 238 -15.94 1.20 6.75
CA GLY A 238 -14.76 2.00 6.42
C GLY A 238 -15.07 3.29 5.67
N TYR A 239 -14.10 4.20 5.64
CA TYR A 239 -14.26 5.55 5.10
C TYR A 239 -13.54 5.72 3.77
N TRP A 240 -14.18 6.42 2.84
CA TRP A 240 -13.52 6.94 1.64
C TRP A 240 -13.50 8.47 1.70
N ILE A 241 -12.31 9.03 1.52
CA ILE A 241 -12.05 10.47 1.58
C ILE A 241 -11.60 10.93 0.19
N LEU A 242 -12.32 11.91 -0.35
CA LEU A 242 -11.95 12.60 -1.59
C LEU A 242 -11.68 14.08 -1.28
N SER A 243 -10.58 14.60 -1.80
CA SER A 243 -10.22 16.01 -1.66
C SER A 243 -9.71 16.64 -2.95
N GLY A 244 -10.06 17.91 -3.14
CA GLY A 244 -9.83 18.66 -4.38
C GLY A 244 -10.94 18.46 -5.41
N PRO A 245 -10.71 18.81 -6.70
CA PRO A 245 -11.75 18.77 -7.71
C PRO A 245 -12.40 17.37 -7.78
N PRO A 246 -13.74 17.29 -7.85
CA PRO A 246 -14.69 18.41 -7.94
C PRO A 246 -15.18 18.95 -6.57
N ILE A 247 -14.76 18.42 -5.43
CA ILE A 247 -15.25 18.83 -4.11
C ILE A 247 -14.98 20.31 -3.85
N ASN A 248 -15.99 21.06 -3.39
CA ASN A 248 -15.93 22.51 -3.21
C ASN A 248 -15.74 23.34 -4.50
N TRP A 249 -16.14 22.80 -5.65
CA TRP A 249 -16.03 23.49 -6.94
C TRP A 249 -16.68 24.88 -6.97
N LYS A 250 -17.76 25.11 -6.20
CA LYS A 250 -18.45 26.41 -6.14
C LYS A 250 -17.51 27.55 -5.77
N LYS A 251 -16.52 27.27 -4.91
CA LYS A 251 -15.50 28.23 -4.49
C LYS A 251 -14.31 28.30 -5.46
N HIS A 252 -13.90 27.16 -6.03
CA HIS A 252 -12.60 27.04 -6.69
C HIS A 252 -12.61 26.93 -8.22
N TRP A 253 -13.78 26.78 -8.87
CA TRP A 253 -13.90 26.52 -10.31
C TRP A 253 -13.02 27.42 -11.19
N LYS A 254 -12.96 28.73 -10.91
CA LYS A 254 -12.09 29.69 -11.65
C LYS A 254 -10.61 29.32 -11.59
N GLY A 255 -10.12 28.97 -10.39
CA GLY A 255 -8.72 28.62 -10.17
C GLY A 255 -8.34 27.26 -10.76
N TRP A 256 -9.32 26.41 -11.07
CA TRP A 256 -9.10 25.14 -11.75
C TRP A 256 -9.25 25.21 -13.27
N GLN A 257 -9.58 26.39 -13.81
CA GLN A 257 -9.79 26.59 -15.25
C GLN A 257 -10.82 25.62 -15.84
N ARG A 258 -11.88 25.34 -15.06
CA ARG A 258 -12.98 24.45 -15.44
C ARG A 258 -14.31 25.16 -15.23
N THR A 259 -15.37 24.72 -15.90
CA THR A 259 -16.67 25.38 -15.82
C THR A 259 -17.38 25.02 -14.50
N ARG A 260 -18.55 25.60 -14.25
CA ARG A 260 -19.34 25.19 -13.08
C ARG A 260 -20.11 23.92 -13.40
N GLU A 261 -20.54 23.80 -14.65
CA GLU A 261 -21.37 22.75 -15.18
C GLU A 261 -20.60 21.42 -15.20
N ASP A 262 -19.34 21.43 -15.64
CA ASP A 262 -18.53 20.22 -15.73
C ASP A 262 -18.15 19.66 -14.35
N LEU A 263 -17.74 20.52 -13.40
CA LEU A 263 -17.39 20.13 -12.03
C LEU A 263 -18.62 19.66 -11.25
N ASN A 264 -19.77 20.32 -11.43
CA ASN A 264 -21.03 19.88 -10.83
C ASN A 264 -21.48 18.53 -11.41
N ALA A 265 -21.35 18.33 -12.73
CA ALA A 265 -21.67 17.06 -13.37
C ALA A 265 -20.74 15.94 -12.86
N GLU A 266 -19.45 16.21 -12.75
CA GLU A 266 -18.46 15.26 -12.23
C GLU A 266 -18.75 14.89 -10.77
N GLN A 267 -18.99 15.87 -9.88
CA GLN A 267 -19.32 15.58 -8.48
C GLN A 267 -20.60 14.74 -8.38
N ARG A 268 -21.65 15.10 -9.13
CA ARG A 268 -22.91 14.33 -9.15
C ARG A 268 -22.71 12.90 -9.67
N ALA A 269 -21.85 12.71 -10.67
CA ALA A 269 -21.55 11.39 -11.20
C ALA A 269 -20.79 10.52 -10.18
N ILE A 270 -19.80 11.08 -9.49
CA ILE A 270 -19.09 10.40 -8.39
C ILE A 270 -20.06 10.03 -7.26
N GLU A 271 -20.92 10.97 -6.85
CA GLU A 271 -21.94 10.72 -5.82
C GLU A 271 -22.95 9.66 -6.25
N SER A 272 -23.30 9.61 -7.53
CA SER A 272 -24.16 8.57 -8.11
C SER A 272 -23.51 7.19 -8.00
N VAL A 273 -22.22 7.07 -8.34
CA VAL A 273 -21.48 5.81 -8.20
C VAL A 273 -21.38 5.40 -6.72
N ALA A 274 -21.03 6.31 -5.81
CA ALA A 274 -20.98 6.00 -4.38
C ALA A 274 -22.34 5.52 -3.85
N LYS A 275 -23.44 6.19 -4.27
CA LYS A 275 -24.81 5.76 -3.94
C LYS A 275 -25.13 4.40 -4.55
N SER A 276 -24.67 4.12 -5.77
CA SER A 276 -24.75 2.80 -6.41
C SER A 276 -23.79 1.77 -5.82
N LEU A 277 -23.02 2.10 -4.79
CA LEU A 277 -22.32 1.14 -3.93
C LEU A 277 -22.95 1.06 -2.55
N CYS A 278 -24.11 1.69 -2.37
CA CYS A 278 -24.82 1.81 -1.10
C CYS A 278 -24.03 2.59 -0.03
N TRP A 279 -23.05 3.40 -0.45
CA TRP A 279 -22.30 4.26 0.45
C TRP A 279 -23.12 5.49 0.83
N LYS A 280 -22.86 6.00 2.04
CA LYS A 280 -23.47 7.23 2.54
C LYS A 280 -22.43 8.34 2.59
N LYS A 281 -22.72 9.50 2.01
CA LYS A 281 -21.93 10.71 2.25
C LYS A 281 -22.21 11.20 3.67
N ILE A 282 -21.20 11.20 4.53
CA ILE A 282 -21.37 11.53 5.96
C ILE A 282 -20.95 12.97 6.27
N LYS A 283 -19.99 13.52 5.53
CA LYS A 283 -19.45 14.87 5.72
C LYS A 283 -18.99 15.47 4.39
N GLU A 284 -19.15 16.78 4.24
CA GLU A 284 -18.51 17.61 3.22
C GLU A 284 -18.21 18.97 3.85
N VAL A 285 -16.94 19.27 4.09
CA VAL A 285 -16.50 20.50 4.75
C VAL A 285 -15.27 21.04 4.03
N GLY A 286 -15.36 22.26 3.51
CA GLY A 286 -14.32 22.83 2.68
C GLY A 286 -14.01 21.88 1.52
N ASP A 287 -12.73 21.58 1.31
CA ASP A 287 -12.27 20.74 0.20
C ASP A 287 -12.30 19.23 0.50
N ILE A 288 -12.91 18.81 1.61
CA ILE A 288 -12.93 17.41 2.06
C ILE A 288 -14.37 16.89 1.98
N ALA A 289 -14.56 15.76 1.30
CA ALA A 289 -15.79 14.99 1.36
C ALA A 289 -15.49 13.55 1.81
N ILE A 290 -16.35 13.02 2.69
CA ILE A 290 -16.19 11.70 3.30
C ILE A 290 -17.46 10.88 3.09
N TRP A 291 -17.28 9.68 2.55
CA TRP A 291 -18.29 8.64 2.44
C TRP A 291 -17.97 7.48 3.35
N GLN A 292 -19.00 6.76 3.76
CA GLN A 292 -18.88 5.55 4.56
C GLN A 292 -19.52 4.38 3.82
N LYS A 293 -18.76 3.30 3.68
CA LYS A 293 -19.24 2.00 3.20
C LYS A 293 -20.19 1.39 4.24
N PRO A 294 -21.30 0.74 3.84
CA PRO A 294 -22.18 0.09 4.81
C PRO A 294 -21.46 -1.02 5.60
N THR A 295 -21.93 -1.28 6.82
CA THR A 295 -21.39 -2.34 7.69
C THR A 295 -21.76 -3.74 7.22
N ASN A 296 -22.81 -3.88 6.41
CA ASN A 296 -23.25 -5.13 5.77
C ASN A 296 -24.09 -4.83 4.52
N HIS A 297 -24.54 -5.88 3.83
CA HIS A 297 -25.30 -5.75 2.58
C HIS A 297 -26.81 -5.97 2.70
N ILE A 298 -27.41 -6.07 3.89
CA ILE A 298 -28.86 -6.34 4.03
C ILE A 298 -29.69 -5.30 3.25
N HIS A 299 -29.49 -4.01 3.54
CA HIS A 299 -30.19 -2.94 2.83
C HIS A 299 -29.76 -2.80 1.36
N CYS A 300 -28.47 -3.03 1.09
CA CYS A 300 -27.96 -2.91 -0.27
C CYS A 300 -28.58 -3.97 -1.19
N LYS A 301 -28.69 -5.22 -0.73
CA LYS A 301 -29.38 -6.29 -1.46
C LYS A 301 -30.87 -6.00 -1.67
N ALA A 302 -31.53 -5.42 -0.66
CA ALA A 302 -32.93 -5.01 -0.79
C ALA A 302 -33.10 -3.95 -1.89
N SER A 303 -32.23 -2.93 -1.93
CA SER A 303 -32.30 -1.89 -2.97
C SER A 303 -31.96 -2.42 -4.36
N ARG A 304 -31.11 -3.46 -4.48
CA ARG A 304 -30.80 -4.12 -5.76
C ARG A 304 -31.93 -4.91 -6.39
N ARG A 305 -32.98 -5.24 -5.63
CA ARG A 305 -34.21 -5.79 -6.22
C ARG A 305 -34.90 -4.79 -7.15
N ILE A 306 -34.68 -3.49 -6.91
CA ILE A 306 -35.26 -2.38 -7.68
C ILE A 306 -34.21 -1.81 -8.65
N ILE A 307 -33.01 -1.50 -8.16
CA ILE A 307 -31.92 -0.91 -8.95
C ILE A 307 -30.93 -2.01 -9.36
N LYS A 308 -31.06 -2.52 -10.59
CA LYS A 308 -30.32 -3.70 -11.05
C LYS A 308 -28.82 -3.48 -11.36
N SER A 309 -28.35 -2.23 -11.39
CA SER A 309 -26.96 -1.90 -11.76
C SER A 309 -26.24 -1.06 -10.69
N PRO A 310 -24.97 -1.37 -10.34
CA PRO A 310 -24.26 -2.59 -10.71
C PRO A 310 -24.83 -3.83 -9.98
N PRO A 311 -24.75 -5.03 -10.57
CA PRO A 311 -25.14 -6.27 -9.90
C PRO A 311 -24.11 -6.69 -8.84
N PHE A 312 -24.45 -7.69 -8.03
CA PHE A 312 -23.45 -8.39 -7.21
C PHE A 312 -22.65 -9.38 -8.07
N CYS A 313 -21.35 -9.54 -7.78
CA CYS A 313 -20.51 -10.51 -8.45
C CYS A 313 -20.93 -11.95 -8.11
N SER A 314 -20.83 -12.87 -9.08
CA SER A 314 -21.41 -14.23 -9.04
C SER A 314 -20.56 -15.30 -8.34
N ASN A 315 -19.70 -14.94 -7.37
CA ASN A 315 -18.74 -15.80 -6.64
C ASN A 315 -17.38 -16.04 -7.31
N LYS A 316 -16.58 -14.98 -7.46
CA LYS A 316 -15.12 -15.10 -7.44
C LYS A 316 -14.61 -14.92 -6.01
N ASN A 317 -13.51 -15.58 -5.66
CA ASN A 317 -12.81 -15.33 -4.40
C ASN A 317 -12.56 -13.82 -4.26
N PRO A 318 -13.15 -13.15 -3.24
CA PRO A 318 -13.04 -11.69 -3.10
C PRO A 318 -11.62 -11.25 -2.73
N ASP A 319 -10.82 -12.15 -2.14
CA ASP A 319 -9.44 -11.91 -1.74
C ASP A 319 -8.42 -12.19 -2.85
N ALA A 320 -8.86 -12.78 -3.98
CA ALA A 320 -8.01 -12.98 -5.14
C ALA A 320 -7.72 -11.62 -5.82
N ALA A 321 -6.43 -11.35 -6.03
CA ALA A 321 -5.97 -10.03 -6.46
C ALA A 321 -4.75 -10.06 -7.39
N TRP A 322 -3.92 -11.11 -7.37
CA TRP A 322 -2.73 -11.20 -8.22
C TRP A 322 -3.12 -11.46 -9.69
N TYR A 323 -2.90 -10.47 -10.56
CA TYR A 323 -3.33 -10.45 -11.98
C TYR A 323 -4.84 -10.66 -12.23
N GLU A 324 -5.67 -10.54 -11.20
CA GLU A 324 -7.13 -10.62 -11.33
C GLU A 324 -7.68 -9.36 -11.98
N LYS A 325 -8.63 -9.50 -12.91
CA LYS A 325 -9.29 -8.35 -13.55
C LYS A 325 -10.35 -7.74 -12.63
N MET A 326 -10.46 -6.41 -12.68
CA MET A 326 -11.59 -5.71 -12.08
C MET A 326 -12.87 -6.02 -12.87
N GLU A 327 -13.99 -6.05 -12.16
CA GLU A 327 -15.31 -6.32 -12.72
C GLU A 327 -16.29 -5.24 -12.28
N ALA A 328 -17.20 -4.83 -13.16
CA ALA A 328 -18.22 -3.82 -12.86
C ALA A 328 -19.39 -4.41 -12.05
N CYS A 329 -19.09 -5.03 -10.90
CA CYS A 329 -20.04 -5.62 -9.98
C CYS A 329 -19.62 -5.42 -8.51
N ILE A 330 -20.59 -5.37 -7.60
CA ILE A 330 -20.32 -5.22 -6.17
C ILE A 330 -19.82 -6.55 -5.63
N THR A 331 -18.66 -6.55 -4.99
CA THR A 331 -18.13 -7.76 -4.33
C THR A 331 -19.00 -8.09 -3.10
N PRO A 332 -19.60 -9.28 -2.99
CA PRO A 332 -20.40 -9.64 -1.83
C PRO A 332 -19.58 -9.58 -0.53
N LEU A 333 -20.12 -8.90 0.49
CA LEU A 333 -19.67 -9.05 1.86
C LEU A 333 -20.19 -10.37 2.45
N PRO A 334 -19.50 -10.96 3.45
CA PRO A 334 -20.03 -12.12 4.17
C PRO A 334 -21.45 -11.88 4.68
N GLU A 335 -22.28 -12.92 4.66
CA GLU A 335 -23.66 -12.82 5.14
C GLU A 335 -23.72 -12.54 6.63
N VAL A 336 -24.78 -11.85 7.03
CA VAL A 336 -25.10 -11.51 8.43
C VAL A 336 -26.58 -11.76 8.67
N SER A 337 -26.94 -12.07 9.91
CA SER A 337 -28.34 -12.30 10.31
C SER A 337 -29.04 -11.02 10.73
N ASP A 338 -28.31 -10.10 11.37
CA ASP A 338 -28.85 -8.85 11.91
C ASP A 338 -28.26 -7.63 11.20
N ILE A 339 -29.08 -6.58 11.08
CA ILE A 339 -28.72 -5.32 10.45
C ILE A 339 -27.62 -4.54 11.18
N LYS A 340 -27.43 -4.80 12.47
CA LYS A 340 -26.40 -4.19 13.31
C LYS A 340 -25.07 -4.92 13.24
N GLU A 341 -25.04 -6.14 12.70
CA GLU A 341 -23.81 -6.92 12.57
C GLU A 341 -22.89 -6.32 11.50
N VAL A 342 -21.57 -6.38 11.77
CA VAL A 342 -20.53 -6.03 10.81
C VAL A 342 -20.17 -7.28 10.01
N ALA A 343 -20.30 -7.20 8.69
CA ALA A 343 -20.08 -8.33 7.81
C ALA A 343 -18.62 -8.81 7.85
N GLY A 344 -18.46 -10.10 8.13
CA GLY A 344 -17.15 -10.73 8.31
C GLY A 344 -16.46 -10.37 9.63
N GLY A 345 -17.22 -9.91 10.62
CA GLY A 345 -16.81 -9.75 12.02
C GLY A 345 -16.21 -8.40 12.38
N GLU A 346 -16.46 -7.96 13.62
CA GLU A 346 -15.85 -6.76 14.18
C GLU A 346 -14.39 -7.00 14.58
N LEU A 347 -13.52 -6.03 14.24
CA LEU A 347 -12.13 -6.05 14.67
C LEU A 347 -11.98 -5.31 16.00
N LYS A 348 -11.06 -5.80 16.83
CA LYS A 348 -10.61 -5.04 18.00
C LYS A 348 -9.94 -3.74 17.55
N LYS A 349 -9.96 -2.72 18.39
CA LYS A 349 -9.23 -1.48 18.13
C LYS A 349 -7.73 -1.71 18.19
N TRP A 350 -6.94 -0.82 17.60
CA TRP A 350 -5.49 -0.82 17.75
C TRP A 350 -5.10 -0.40 19.18
N PRO A 351 -4.10 -1.04 19.81
CA PRO A 351 -3.24 -2.12 19.31
C PRO A 351 -3.75 -3.54 19.55
N GLN A 352 -4.92 -3.72 20.19
CA GLN A 352 -5.41 -5.06 20.59
C GLN A 352 -5.62 -6.02 19.41
N ARG A 353 -5.99 -5.52 18.22
CA ARG A 353 -6.13 -6.35 17.01
C ARG A 353 -4.84 -7.05 16.57
N LEU A 354 -3.67 -6.57 17.00
CA LEU A 354 -2.38 -7.13 16.58
C LEU A 354 -2.23 -8.61 16.96
N THR A 355 -2.81 -9.01 18.09
CA THR A 355 -2.74 -10.39 18.62
C THR A 355 -4.11 -11.01 18.86
N ALA A 356 -5.21 -10.26 18.68
CA ALA A 356 -6.55 -10.83 18.73
C ALA A 356 -6.75 -11.80 17.56
N MET A 357 -7.51 -12.87 17.80
CA MET A 357 -7.88 -13.83 16.76
C MET A 357 -8.64 -13.11 15.63
N PRO A 358 -8.14 -13.14 14.38
CA PRO A 358 -8.79 -12.50 13.25
C PRO A 358 -10.14 -13.15 12.92
N PRO A 359 -11.19 -12.36 12.60
CA PRO A 359 -12.51 -12.90 12.27
C PRO A 359 -12.52 -13.95 11.17
N ARG A 360 -11.69 -13.83 10.12
CA ARG A 360 -11.62 -14.84 9.04
C ARG A 360 -11.15 -16.21 9.53
N ILE A 361 -10.34 -16.25 10.59
CA ILE A 361 -9.91 -17.49 11.24
C ILE A 361 -11.02 -17.99 12.16
N ALA A 362 -11.62 -17.09 12.95
CA ALA A 362 -12.71 -17.42 13.87
C ALA A 362 -13.94 -18.03 13.16
N SER A 363 -14.25 -17.57 11.94
CA SER A 363 -15.34 -18.06 11.11
C SER A 363 -14.99 -19.30 10.28
N GLY A 364 -13.75 -19.78 10.32
CA GLY A 364 -13.29 -20.90 9.49
C GLY A 364 -13.29 -20.59 7.99
N SER A 365 -13.20 -19.31 7.60
CA SER A 365 -13.26 -18.89 6.19
C SER A 365 -11.98 -19.14 5.41
N ILE A 366 -10.90 -19.51 6.09
CA ILE A 366 -9.61 -19.86 5.49
C ILE A 366 -9.39 -21.36 5.71
N GLU A 367 -9.45 -22.12 4.62
CA GLU A 367 -9.26 -23.56 4.66
C GLU A 367 -7.88 -23.93 5.23
N GLY A 368 -7.85 -24.91 6.13
CA GLY A 368 -6.61 -25.40 6.74
C GLY A 368 -5.93 -24.47 7.74
N VAL A 369 -6.57 -23.36 8.15
CA VAL A 369 -6.04 -22.43 9.17
C VAL A 369 -6.90 -22.47 10.43
N THR A 370 -6.29 -22.77 11.57
CA THR A 370 -6.97 -22.79 12.88
C THR A 370 -6.51 -21.67 13.80
N ALA A 371 -7.26 -21.44 14.88
CA ALA A 371 -6.92 -20.48 15.93
C ALA A 371 -5.60 -20.85 16.64
N GLU A 372 -5.36 -22.14 16.84
CA GLU A 372 -4.14 -22.68 17.47
C GLU A 372 -2.91 -22.33 16.62
N MET A 373 -2.98 -22.56 15.31
CA MET A 373 -1.89 -22.24 14.38
C MET A 373 -1.52 -20.75 14.41
N PHE A 374 -2.53 -19.87 14.47
CA PHE A 374 -2.32 -18.43 14.59
C PHE A 374 -1.67 -18.02 15.93
N ASN A 375 -2.15 -18.61 17.02
CA ASN A 375 -1.63 -18.35 18.37
C ASN A 375 -0.21 -18.89 18.55
N GLU A 376 0.10 -20.04 17.96
CA GLU A 376 1.45 -20.60 17.91
C GLU A 376 2.39 -19.73 17.07
N ASP A 377 1.99 -19.32 15.87
CA ASP A 377 2.78 -18.42 15.02
C ASP A 377 3.12 -17.11 15.76
N THR A 378 2.12 -16.49 16.41
CA THR A 378 2.32 -15.25 17.17
C THR A 378 3.31 -15.43 18.33
N ARG A 379 3.22 -16.54 19.10
CA ARG A 379 4.16 -16.85 20.19
C ARG A 379 5.56 -17.16 19.66
N LEU A 380 5.64 -17.94 18.58
CA LEU A 380 6.89 -18.35 17.95
C LEU A 380 7.66 -17.14 17.43
N TRP A 381 7.00 -16.23 16.71
CA TRP A 381 7.66 -15.03 16.17
C TRP A 381 8.12 -14.07 17.26
N LYS A 382 7.37 -13.94 18.35
CA LYS A 382 7.83 -13.17 19.52
C LYS A 382 9.14 -13.74 20.07
N LYS A 383 9.27 -15.07 20.19
CA LYS A 383 10.50 -15.74 20.62
C LYS A 383 11.63 -15.57 19.60
N ARG A 384 11.37 -15.78 18.32
CA ARG A 384 12.36 -15.67 17.23
C ARG A 384 12.92 -14.25 17.11
N VAL A 385 12.06 -13.23 17.11
CA VAL A 385 12.51 -11.82 17.08
C VAL A 385 13.35 -11.48 18.31
N GLY A 386 12.97 -11.96 19.50
CA GLY A 386 13.80 -11.81 20.70
C GLY A 386 15.19 -12.43 20.53
N HIS A 387 15.25 -13.64 19.96
CA HIS A 387 16.51 -14.29 19.64
C HIS A 387 17.32 -13.52 18.58
N TYR A 388 16.69 -13.07 17.49
CA TYR A 388 17.34 -12.27 16.45
C TYR A 388 17.98 -11.01 17.04
N LYS A 389 17.28 -10.29 17.92
CA LYS A 389 17.84 -9.12 18.62
C LYS A 389 19.03 -9.47 19.53
N SER A 390 19.09 -10.69 20.07
CA SER A 390 20.23 -11.14 20.89
C SER A 390 21.47 -11.54 20.07
N VAL A 391 21.29 -12.12 18.88
CA VAL A 391 22.41 -12.59 18.04
C VAL A 391 22.86 -11.57 17.01
N ILE A 392 21.97 -10.68 16.57
CA ILE A 392 22.25 -9.59 15.64
C ILE A 392 22.11 -8.29 16.43
N SER A 393 23.20 -7.83 17.04
CA SER A 393 23.22 -6.63 17.90
C SER A 393 22.65 -5.39 17.21
N GLN A 394 22.86 -5.26 15.89
CA GLN A 394 22.31 -4.17 15.07
C GLN A 394 20.79 -4.25 14.91
N PHE A 395 20.16 -5.42 14.98
CA PHE A 395 18.72 -5.59 14.77
C PHE A 395 17.91 -5.01 15.94
N GLY A 396 18.45 -5.09 17.16
CA GLY A 396 17.87 -4.46 18.33
C GLY A 396 18.23 -2.97 18.47
N GLN A 397 19.14 -2.44 17.64
CA GLN A 397 19.59 -1.06 17.74
C GLN A 397 18.51 -0.11 17.25
N LYS A 398 18.17 0.86 18.11
CA LYS A 398 17.21 1.91 17.79
C LYS A 398 17.66 2.69 16.55
N ASP A 399 16.70 2.99 15.66
CA ASP A 399 16.85 3.81 14.47
C ASP A 399 17.85 3.28 13.40
N ARG A 400 18.32 2.02 13.54
CA ARG A 400 19.21 1.37 12.57
C ARG A 400 18.50 0.92 11.30
N TYR A 401 17.30 0.38 11.46
CA TYR A 401 16.44 -0.15 10.40
C TYR A 401 15.07 0.50 10.50
N ARG A 402 14.40 0.70 9.36
CA ARG A 402 13.09 1.32 9.28
C ARG A 402 12.15 0.56 8.33
N ASN A 403 12.62 0.23 7.15
CA ASN A 403 11.89 -0.45 6.08
C ASN A 403 12.26 -1.93 6.06
N LEU A 404 11.39 -2.79 6.56
CA LEU A 404 11.62 -4.24 6.55
C LEU A 404 10.75 -4.91 5.50
N LEU A 405 11.28 -5.94 4.86
CA LEU A 405 10.53 -6.84 3.98
C LEU A 405 10.46 -8.21 4.63
N ASP A 406 9.25 -8.73 4.83
CA ASP A 406 9.04 -10.13 5.17
C ASP A 406 8.54 -10.86 3.93
N MET A 407 9.41 -11.69 3.34
CA MET A 407 9.16 -12.31 2.05
C MET A 407 8.14 -13.47 2.12
N ASN A 408 7.85 -13.97 3.32
CA ASN A 408 6.91 -15.06 3.56
C ASN A 408 6.20 -14.86 4.90
N ALA A 409 5.35 -13.84 4.96
CA ALA A 409 4.79 -13.36 6.20
C ALA A 409 3.74 -14.30 6.82
N ARG A 410 3.13 -15.19 6.04
CA ARG A 410 2.03 -16.07 6.46
C ARG A 410 0.93 -15.29 7.20
N PHE A 411 0.92 -15.28 8.54
CA PHE A 411 -0.05 -14.53 9.36
C PHE A 411 0.46 -13.16 9.86
N GLY A 412 1.63 -12.71 9.44
CA GLY A 412 2.26 -11.45 9.85
C GLY A 412 2.87 -11.48 11.25
N GLY A 413 3.22 -12.66 11.78
CA GLY A 413 3.75 -12.81 13.14
C GLY A 413 5.08 -12.08 13.36
N PHE A 414 5.98 -12.06 12.37
CA PHE A 414 7.24 -11.31 12.42
C PHE A 414 6.99 -9.80 12.62
N ALA A 415 6.14 -9.21 11.78
CA ALA A 415 5.76 -7.80 11.90
C ALA A 415 5.02 -7.50 13.21
N ALA A 416 4.16 -8.42 13.68
CA ALA A 416 3.48 -8.27 14.95
C ALA A 416 4.45 -8.24 16.14
N ALA A 417 5.51 -9.06 16.11
CA ALA A 417 6.55 -9.06 17.13
C ALA A 417 7.41 -7.77 17.14
N LEU A 418 7.42 -7.02 16.03
CA LEU A 418 8.17 -5.76 15.85
C LEU A 418 7.31 -4.50 16.01
N ALA A 419 6.00 -4.62 16.25
CA ALA A 419 5.09 -3.47 16.23
C ALA A 419 5.38 -2.40 17.28
N GLY A 420 6.18 -2.72 18.31
CA GLY A 420 6.65 -1.76 19.32
C GLY A 420 7.91 -1.00 18.92
N ASP A 421 8.59 -1.41 17.86
CA ASP A 421 9.78 -0.73 17.34
C ASP A 421 9.37 0.35 16.33
N PRO A 422 10.17 1.41 16.11
CA PRO A 422 9.90 2.46 15.13
C PRO A 422 10.15 1.99 13.69
N MET A 423 9.68 0.78 13.34
CA MET A 423 9.87 0.11 12.06
C MET A 423 8.50 -0.18 11.42
N TRP A 424 8.49 -0.43 10.12
CA TRP A 424 7.34 -1.02 9.46
C TRP A 424 7.80 -2.20 8.60
N VAL A 425 6.89 -3.14 8.39
CA VAL A 425 7.16 -4.36 7.62
C VAL A 425 6.21 -4.42 6.44
N MET A 426 6.76 -4.55 5.23
CA MET A 426 6.00 -5.02 4.09
C MET A 426 5.84 -6.54 4.20
N ASN A 427 4.64 -7.00 4.53
CA ASN A 427 4.36 -8.41 4.72
C ASN A 427 3.94 -9.06 3.39
N MET A 428 4.79 -9.88 2.81
CA MET A 428 4.51 -10.53 1.53
C MET A 428 3.91 -11.92 1.76
N VAL A 429 2.84 -12.23 1.03
CA VAL A 429 2.31 -13.59 0.93
C VAL A 429 2.67 -14.14 -0.45
N PRO A 430 3.57 -15.13 -0.54
CA PRO A 430 3.90 -15.75 -1.80
C PRO A 430 2.65 -16.27 -2.52
N THR A 431 2.56 -16.06 -3.83
CA THR A 431 1.45 -16.58 -4.64
C THR A 431 1.51 -18.10 -4.80
N ILE A 432 2.69 -18.68 -4.61
CA ILE A 432 2.90 -20.12 -4.62
C ILE A 432 2.19 -20.78 -3.43
N GLY A 433 1.51 -21.90 -3.68
CA GLY A 433 0.84 -22.69 -2.64
C GLY A 433 -0.57 -22.22 -2.26
N ASN A 434 -1.22 -21.35 -3.06
CA ASN A 434 -2.61 -20.89 -2.85
C ASN A 434 -2.90 -20.33 -1.44
N SER A 435 -1.92 -19.68 -0.82
CA SER A 435 -2.06 -19.11 0.52
C SER A 435 -2.96 -17.86 0.50
N THR A 436 -4.08 -17.89 1.21
CA THR A 436 -5.05 -16.77 1.32
C THR A 436 -4.91 -16.00 2.64
N THR A 437 -3.70 -15.99 3.21
CA THR A 437 -3.46 -15.42 4.55
C THR A 437 -3.26 -13.91 4.57
N LEU A 438 -3.21 -13.24 3.41
CA LEU A 438 -3.01 -11.78 3.36
C LEU A 438 -4.16 -11.03 4.06
N GLY A 439 -5.39 -11.54 3.99
CA GLY A 439 -6.52 -10.98 4.74
C GLY A 439 -6.30 -10.98 6.25
N VAL A 440 -5.62 -12.01 6.78
CA VAL A 440 -5.28 -12.15 8.21
C VAL A 440 -4.30 -11.06 8.63
N ILE A 441 -3.26 -10.80 7.84
CA ILE A 441 -2.27 -9.74 8.07
C ILE A 441 -2.97 -8.39 8.21
N TYR A 442 -3.89 -8.10 7.30
CA TYR A 442 -4.68 -6.87 7.34
C TYR A 442 -5.61 -6.81 8.54
N GLU A 443 -6.29 -7.90 8.93
CA GLU A 443 -7.13 -7.94 10.13
C GLU A 443 -6.33 -7.68 11.42
N ARG A 444 -5.02 -8.00 11.47
CA ARG A 444 -4.11 -7.60 12.55
C ARG A 444 -3.74 -6.12 12.57
N GLY A 445 -4.10 -5.35 11.53
CA GLY A 445 -3.75 -3.93 11.40
C GLY A 445 -2.34 -3.70 10.84
N LEU A 446 -1.85 -4.66 10.05
CA LEU A 446 -0.59 -4.60 9.32
C LEU A 446 -0.86 -4.39 7.82
N ILE A 447 0.20 -4.12 7.05
CA ILE A 447 0.13 -3.94 5.59
C ILE A 447 0.95 -4.99 4.88
N GLY A 448 0.58 -5.30 3.64
CA GLY A 448 1.25 -6.34 2.87
C GLY A 448 0.77 -6.45 1.44
N ASN A 449 1.33 -7.42 0.72
CA ASN A 449 0.96 -7.67 -0.66
C ASN A 449 1.13 -9.15 -1.03
N TYR A 450 0.49 -9.60 -2.11
CA TYR A 450 0.88 -10.86 -2.74
C TYR A 450 2.15 -10.66 -3.58
N GLN A 451 2.96 -11.69 -3.75
CA GLN A 451 4.12 -11.64 -4.65
C GLN A 451 4.48 -13.01 -5.21
N ASP A 452 4.76 -13.04 -6.51
CA ASP A 452 5.53 -14.14 -7.09
C ASP A 452 7.03 -13.78 -7.09
N TRP A 453 7.85 -14.49 -6.32
CA TRP A 453 9.29 -14.27 -6.28
C TRP A 453 10.02 -14.68 -7.58
N CYS A 454 9.34 -15.33 -8.53
CA CYS A 454 9.81 -15.51 -9.89
C CYS A 454 9.69 -14.25 -10.76
N GLU A 455 9.03 -13.20 -10.28
CA GLU A 455 8.88 -11.92 -10.94
C GLU A 455 9.43 -10.77 -10.07
N GLY A 456 9.86 -9.66 -10.69
CA GLY A 456 10.41 -8.54 -9.92
C GLY A 456 9.32 -7.79 -9.15
N MET A 457 9.55 -7.34 -7.93
CA MET A 457 8.54 -6.64 -7.12
C MET A 457 8.23 -5.24 -7.65
N SER A 458 6.99 -4.75 -7.48
CA SER A 458 6.54 -3.40 -7.88
C SER A 458 7.05 -2.29 -6.95
N THR A 459 8.37 -2.26 -6.73
CA THR A 459 9.07 -1.27 -5.90
C THR A 459 10.47 -1.00 -6.44
N TYR A 460 11.10 0.08 -5.98
CA TYR A 460 12.45 0.47 -6.40
C TYR A 460 13.53 -0.43 -5.77
N PRO A 461 14.70 -0.59 -6.41
CA PRO A 461 15.87 -1.17 -5.75
C PRO A 461 16.24 -0.39 -4.47
N ARG A 462 16.83 -1.08 -3.48
CA ARG A 462 17.28 -0.49 -2.19
C ARG A 462 16.15 0.06 -1.30
N THR A 463 14.93 -0.43 -1.49
CA THR A 463 13.76 -0.02 -0.68
C THR A 463 13.86 -0.44 0.79
N TYR A 464 14.38 -1.65 1.04
CA TYR A 464 14.31 -2.29 2.35
C TYR A 464 15.69 -2.38 2.99
N ASP A 465 15.77 -1.99 4.26
CA ASP A 465 17.00 -2.00 5.04
C ASP A 465 17.34 -3.42 5.54
N LEU A 466 16.32 -4.26 5.68
CA LEU A 466 16.44 -5.66 6.08
C LEU A 466 15.40 -6.52 5.35
N ILE A 467 15.86 -7.66 4.85
CA ILE A 467 15.05 -8.67 4.18
C ILE A 467 15.00 -9.91 5.08
N HIS A 468 13.78 -10.31 5.44
CA HIS A 468 13.49 -11.53 6.17
C HIS A 468 12.90 -12.56 5.20
N ALA A 469 13.57 -13.71 5.06
CA ALA A 469 13.26 -14.72 4.05
C ALA A 469 13.06 -16.13 4.65
N ASP A 470 12.28 -16.23 5.74
CA ASP A 470 12.00 -17.52 6.37
C ASP A 470 11.31 -18.49 5.41
N SER A 471 11.94 -19.65 5.23
CA SER A 471 11.44 -20.77 4.42
C SER A 471 11.14 -20.44 2.94
N VAL A 472 11.58 -19.30 2.42
CA VAL A 472 11.32 -18.88 1.04
C VAL A 472 11.94 -19.86 0.04
N PHE A 473 13.22 -20.21 0.18
CA PHE A 473 13.87 -21.13 -0.77
C PHE A 473 13.25 -22.53 -0.76
N SER A 474 12.72 -22.97 0.37
CA SER A 474 11.99 -24.24 0.46
C SER A 474 10.69 -24.22 -0.35
N LEU A 475 10.01 -23.06 -0.45
CA LEU A 475 8.79 -22.91 -1.26
C LEU A 475 9.07 -22.95 -2.77
N TYR A 476 10.29 -22.61 -3.19
CA TYR A 476 10.68 -22.46 -4.60
C TYR A 476 11.71 -23.52 -5.05
N LYS A 477 11.88 -24.61 -4.30
CA LYS A 477 12.96 -25.61 -4.51
C LYS A 477 12.98 -26.24 -5.91
N ASP A 478 11.83 -26.31 -6.58
CA ASP A 478 11.66 -26.92 -7.91
C ASP A 478 11.50 -25.90 -9.05
N ARG A 479 11.97 -24.66 -8.86
CA ARG A 479 11.82 -23.55 -9.84
C ARG A 479 13.12 -22.88 -10.23
#